data_AF-A0A1W9THJ0-F1
#
_entry.id   AF-A0A1W9THJ0-F1
#
_cell.length_a   1.000
_cell.length_b   1.000
_cell.length_c   1.000
_cell.angle_alpha   90.00
_cell.angle_beta   90.00
_cell.angle_gamma   90.00
#
_symmetry.space_group_name_H-M   'P 1'
#
loop_
_entity.id
_entity.type
_entity.pdbx_description
1 polymer ?
#
loop_
_entity_poly.entity_id
_entity_poly.type
_entity_poly.pdbx_seq_one_letter_code
_entity_poly.pdbx_strand_id
1 'polypeptide(L)' 'MKIGLLHFRVGETDGVSLKIKKWKIVLENQGHDVHFIAETLGKENGIKILLLAYEKPRNLEIRQKAFQDSTEWSEEIYNS' A
#
# COMPACT_ATOMS: atom_id res chain seq x y z
N MET A 1 -3.30 -8.59 -22.73
CA MET A 1 -2.00 -7.95 -22.34
C MET A 1 -1.66 -8.34 -20.92
N LYS A 2 -0.37 -8.32 -20.53
CA LYS A 2 0.04 -8.54 -19.12
C LYS A 2 0.04 -7.23 -18.34
N ILE A 3 -0.57 -7.22 -17.14
CA ILE A 3 -0.70 -6.03 -16.30
C ILE A 3 -0.23 -6.35 -14.87
N GLY A 4 0.67 -5.54 -14.32
CA GLY A 4 1.12 -5.64 -12.94
C GLY A 4 0.40 -4.63 -12.04
N LEU A 5 -0.30 -5.09 -11.01
CA LEU A 5 -0.86 -4.25 -9.97
C LEU A 5 0.12 -4.19 -8.79
N LEU A 6 0.84 -3.08 -8.70
CA LEU A 6 1.92 -2.87 -7.74
C LEU A 6 1.42 -2.13 -6.49
N HIS A 7 1.66 -2.70 -5.31
CA HIS A 7 1.44 -2.02 -4.03
C HIS A 7 2.37 -2.61 -2.96
N PHE A 8 2.70 -1.89 -1.89
CA PHE A 8 3.59 -2.45 -0.86
C PHE A 8 2.97 -3.66 -0.15
N ARG A 9 1.63 -3.71 -0.06
CA ARG A 9 0.86 -4.80 0.56
C ARG A 9 -0.46 -5.05 -0.17
N VAL A 10 -0.84 -6.28 -0.39
CA VAL A 10 -2.14 -6.67 -0.96
C VAL A 10 -2.74 -7.82 -0.16
N GLY A 11 -4.00 -8.17 -0.45
CA GLY A 11 -4.65 -9.34 0.13
C GLY A 11 -5.08 -9.21 1.59
N GLU A 12 -5.11 -7.99 2.11
CA GLU A 12 -5.65 -7.65 3.42
C GLU A 12 -7.10 -7.17 3.34
N THR A 13 -7.69 -6.84 4.50
CA THR A 13 -9.06 -6.32 4.62
C THR A 13 -9.16 -4.79 4.53
N ASP A 14 -8.04 -4.10 4.27
CA ASP A 14 -8.04 -2.65 4.09
C ASP A 14 -8.68 -2.21 2.77
N GLY A 15 -9.17 -0.96 2.73
CA GLY A 15 -9.91 -0.44 1.59
C GLY A 15 -9.12 -0.42 0.28
N VAL A 16 -7.78 -0.30 0.33
CA VAL A 16 -6.92 -0.28 -0.87
C VAL A 16 -6.75 -1.71 -1.40
N SER A 17 -6.46 -2.67 -0.53
CA SER A 17 -6.39 -4.10 -0.87
C SER A 17 -7.68 -4.58 -1.56
N LEU A 18 -8.84 -4.20 -1.01
CA LEU A 18 -10.14 -4.54 -1.61
C LEU A 18 -10.38 -3.87 -2.96
N LYS A 19 -9.98 -2.60 -3.15
CA LYS A 19 -10.12 -1.89 -4.43
C LYS A 19 -9.23 -2.50 -5.51
N ILE A 20 -7.97 -2.79 -5.19
CA ILE A 20 -7.01 -3.39 -6.11
C ILE A 20 -7.48 -4.78 -6.56
N LYS A 21 -8.07 -5.57 -5.65
CA LYS A 21 -8.72 -6.84 -6.00
C LYS A 21 -9.87 -6.69 -6.99
N LYS A 22 -10.76 -5.71 -6.77
CA LYS A 22 -11.87 -5.43 -7.71
C LYS A 22 -11.34 -5.05 -9.10
N TRP A 23 -10.28 -4.24 -9.16
CA TRP A 23 -9.65 -3.89 -10.44
C TRP A 23 -9.02 -5.08 -11.15
N LYS A 24 -8.35 -5.99 -10.42
CA LYS A 24 -7.85 -7.24 -11.00
C LYS A 24 -8.97 -8.01 -11.69
N ILE A 25 -10.10 -8.21 -11.01
CA ILE A 25 -11.26 -8.93 -11.56
C ILE A 25 -11.79 -8.24 -12.83
N VAL A 26 -11.98 -6.91 -12.81
CA VAL A 26 -12.49 -6.17 -13.97
C VAL A 26 -11.55 -6.31 -15.17
N LEU A 27 -10.24 -6.19 -14.95
CA LEU A 27 -9.23 -6.29 -16.01
C LEU A 27 -9.09 -7.73 -16.54
N GLU A 28 -9.17 -8.74 -15.68
CA GLU A 28 -9.19 -10.15 -16.08
C GLU A 28 -10.42 -10.48 -16.92
N ASN A 29 -11.60 -9.96 -16.54
CA ASN A 29 -12.84 -10.10 -17.32
C ASN A 29 -12.75 -9.45 -18.71
N GLN A 30 -11.83 -8.49 -18.91
CA GLN A 30 -11.54 -7.89 -20.21
C GLN A 30 -10.49 -8.68 -21.03
N GLY A 31 -10.02 -9.83 -20.53
CA GLY A 31 -9.04 -10.69 -21.21
C GLY A 31 -7.58 -10.30 -20.95
N HIS A 32 -7.31 -9.51 -19.92
CA HIS A 32 -5.93 -9.21 -19.49
C HIS A 32 -5.41 -10.27 -18.52
N ASP A 33 -4.10 -10.53 -18.57
CA ASP A 33 -3.38 -11.38 -17.63
C ASP A 33 -2.81 -10.50 -16.52
N VAL A 34 -3.42 -10.51 -15.33
CA VAL A 34 -3.17 -9.51 -14.29
C VAL A 34 -2.46 -10.16 -13.09
N HIS A 35 -1.36 -9.57 -12.64
CA HIS A 35 -0.57 -10.10 -11.53
C HIS A 35 -0.46 -9.08 -10.40
N PHE A 36 -0.61 -9.53 -9.16
CA PHE A 36 -0.22 -8.69 -8.02
C PHE A 36 1.30 -8.68 -7.88
N ILE A 37 1.85 -7.53 -7.53
CA ILE A 37 3.25 -7.36 -7.19
C ILE A 37 3.31 -6.59 -5.87
N ALA A 38 3.82 -7.22 -4.81
CA ALA A 38 3.84 -6.59 -3.49
C ALA A 38 4.96 -7.13 -2.60
N GLU A 39 5.24 -6.46 -1.48
CA GLU A 39 6.05 -7.08 -0.44
C GLU A 39 5.22 -8.10 0.35
N THR A 40 4.04 -7.71 0.82
CA THR A 40 3.13 -8.63 1.52
C THR A 40 1.94 -8.96 0.63
N LEU A 41 1.66 -10.25 0.45
CA LEU A 41 0.57 -10.74 -0.43
C LEU A 41 -0.72 -11.11 0.32
N GLY A 42 -0.69 -11.18 1.66
CA GLY A 42 -1.84 -11.51 2.48
C GLY A 42 -2.47 -12.85 2.04
N LYS A 43 -3.75 -12.82 1.68
CA LYS A 43 -4.53 -13.98 1.18
C LYS A 43 -4.51 -14.15 -0.35
N GLU A 44 -3.76 -13.31 -1.07
CA GLU A 44 -3.72 -13.31 -2.54
C GLU A 44 -2.44 -13.95 -3.06
N ASN A 45 -2.45 -14.37 -4.32
CA ASN A 45 -1.26 -14.87 -5.01
C ASN A 45 -0.64 -13.77 -5.89
N GLY A 46 0.67 -13.77 -6.02
CA GLY A 46 1.37 -12.78 -6.84
C GLY A 46 2.89 -12.88 -6.73
N ILE A 47 3.56 -11.84 -7.22
CA ILE A 47 5.01 -11.72 -7.23
C ILE A 47 5.44 -10.95 -5.98
N LYS A 48 6.26 -11.57 -5.13
CA LYS A 48 6.79 -10.93 -3.93
C LYS A 48 8.09 -10.18 -4.23
N ILE A 49 8.15 -8.88 -3.93
CA ILE A 49 9.36 -8.05 -4.03
C ILE A 49 9.64 -7.38 -2.67
N LEU A 50 10.68 -7.86 -1.97
CA LEU A 50 11.05 -7.38 -0.63
C LEU A 50 11.37 -5.87 -0.59
N LEU A 51 11.91 -5.31 -1.68
CA LEU A 51 12.28 -3.90 -1.73
C LEU A 51 11.06 -2.94 -1.66
N LEU A 52 9.85 -3.46 -1.90
CA LEU A 52 8.60 -2.70 -1.76
C LEU A 52 8.15 -2.55 -0.31
N ALA A 53 8.88 -3.12 0.67
CA ALA A 53 8.54 -3.02 2.08
C ALA A 53 8.32 -1.55 2.51
N TYR A 54 7.14 -1.28 3.05
CA TYR A 54 6.83 0.03 3.61
C TYR A 54 7.57 0.28 4.93
N GLU A 55 7.85 -0.77 5.69
CA GLU A 55 8.37 -0.73 7.07
C GLU A 55 9.87 -0.44 7.17
N LYS A 56 10.35 0.55 6.42
CA LYS A 56 11.69 1.12 6.66
C LYS A 56 11.64 2.05 7.87
N PRO A 57 12.68 2.12 8.71
CA PRO A 57 12.69 2.95 9.92
C PRO A 57 12.23 4.38 9.69
N ARG A 58 12.69 5.01 8.59
CA ARG A 58 12.28 6.37 8.19
C ARG A 58 10.78 6.51 7.93
N ASN A 59 10.16 5.53 7.28
CA ASN A 59 8.72 5.60 6.98
C ASN A 59 7.89 5.40 8.25
N LEU A 60 8.36 4.56 9.17
CA LEU A 60 7.72 4.37 10.47
C LEU A 60 7.77 5.65 11.31
N GLU A 61 8.92 6.35 11.32
CA GLU A 61 9.05 7.66 11.99
C GLU A 61 8.08 8.69 11.42
N ILE A 62 8.01 8.83 10.09
CA ILE A 62 7.06 9.74 9.42
C ILE A 62 5.62 9.39 9.79
N ARG A 63 5.25 8.10 9.76
CA ARG A 63 3.91 7.65 10.11
C ARG A 63 3.57 7.97 11.57
N GLN A 64 4.52 7.74 12.47
CA GLN A 64 4.32 8.00 13.90
C GLN A 64 4.10 9.49 14.15
N LYS A 65 4.97 10.36 13.63
CA LYS A 65 4.82 11.82 13.75
C LYS A 65 3.53 12.34 13.12
N ALA A 66 3.15 11.81 11.96
CA ALA A 66 1.97 12.31 11.24
C ALA A 66 0.63 11.86 11.84
N PHE A 67 0.57 10.70 12.48
CA PHE A 67 -0.72 10.08 12.85
C PHE A 67 -0.84 9.63 14.31
N GLN A 68 0.25 9.63 15.09
CA GLN A 68 0.26 9.09 16.45
C GLN A 68 0.77 10.10 17.48
N ASP A 69 1.68 10.98 17.08
CA ASP A 69 2.23 12.00 17.98
C ASP A 69 1.59 13.36 17.70
N SER A 70 0.54 13.71 18.45
CA SER A 70 -0.11 15.02 18.36
C SER A 70 0.57 16.08 19.21
N THR A 71 1.74 15.79 19.79
CA THR A 71 2.37 16.64 20.81
C THR A 71 3.26 17.76 20.27
N GLU A 72 3.54 17.78 18.95
CA GLU A 72 4.36 18.84 18.32
C GLU A 72 3.54 20.03 17.79
N TRP A 73 2.21 20.05 17.92
CA TRP A 73 1.41 21.18 17.46
C TRP A 73 1.33 22.30 18.52
N SER A 74 1.88 23.47 18.20
CA SER A 74 1.64 24.72 18.94
C SER A 74 1.39 25.89 17.97
N GLU A 75 0.60 26.87 18.40
CA GLU A 75 0.37 28.11 17.62
C GLU A 75 1.68 28.89 17.34
N GLU A 76 2.70 28.73 18.20
CA GLU A 76 4.01 29.37 18.01
C GLU A 76 4.79 28.76 16.83
N ILE A 77 4.69 27.45 16.60
CA ILE A 77 5.37 26.78 15.47
C ILE A 77 4.65 27.07 14.14
N TYR A 78 3.33 27.27 14.17
CA TYR A 78 2.54 27.52 12.95
C TYR A 78 2.67 28.98 12.44
N ASN A 79 2.91 29.94 13.34
CA ASN A 79 3.00 31.36 13.01
C ASN A 79 4.45 31.88 12.85
N SER A 80 5.46 30.99 12.91
CA SER A 80 6.88 31.29 12.64
C SER A 80 7.30 30.92 11.23
#